data_AF-A0A1V4WC51-F1
#
_entry.id   AF-A0A1V4WC51-F1
#
_cell.length_a   1.000
_cell.length_b   1.000
_cell.length_c   1.000
_cell.angle_alpha   90.00
_cell.angle_beta   90.00
_cell.angle_gamma   90.00
#
_symmetry.space_group_name_H-M   'P 1'
#
loop_
_entity.id
_entity.type
_entity.pdbx_description
1 polymer ?
#
loop_
_entity_poly.entity_id
_entity_poly.type
_entity_poly.pdbx_seq_one_letter_code
_entity_poly.pdbx_strand_id
1 'polypeptide(L)' 'MKKQLLVIATLDTKGREAKHIRNCAIKLGAHPVVMDIGVAGKPLISPK' A
#
# COMPACT_ATOMS: atom_id res chain seq x y z
N MET A 1 17.53 -12.63 5.04
CA MET A 1 17.18 -11.67 3.97
C MET A 1 15.96 -10.86 4.40
N LYS A 2 15.99 -9.53 4.23
CA LYS A 2 14.80 -8.69 4.41
C LYS A 2 13.84 -8.96 3.24
N LYS A 3 12.64 -9.48 3.51
CA LYS A 3 11.62 -9.70 2.47
C LYS A 3 10.99 -8.35 2.12
N GLN A 4 11.09 -7.95 0.84
CA GLN A 4 10.35 -6.82 0.30
C GLN A 4 8.97 -7.28 -0.19
N LEU A 5 7.96 -6.43 0.03
CA LEU A 5 6.59 -6.67 -0.41
C LEU A 5 6.11 -5.45 -1.20
N LEU A 6 5.66 -5.64 -2.44
CA LEU A 6 4.99 -4.57 -3.18
C LEU A 6 3.48 -4.73 -3.04
N VAL A 7 2.81 -3.70 -2.54
CA VAL A 7 1.36 -3.60 -2.45
C VAL A 7 0.89 -2.69 -3.57
N ILE A 8 0.24 -3.26 -4.57
CA ILE A 8 -0.33 -2.52 -5.70
C ILE A 8 -1.82 -2.33 -5.44
N ALA A 9 -2.29 -1.09 -5.47
CA ALA A 9 -3.70 -0.77 -5.25
C ALA A 9 -4.12 0.50 -5.99
N THR A 10 -5.42 0.60 -6.28
CA THR A 10 -6.06 1.82 -6.76
C THR A 10 -6.31 2.74 -5.57
N LEU A 11 -5.36 3.63 -5.22
CA LEU A 11 -5.42 4.38 -3.96
C LEU A 11 -6.50 5.46 -3.95
N ASP A 12 -7.01 5.85 -5.12
CA ASP A 12 -8.17 6.72 -5.30
C ASP A 12 -9.45 6.14 -4.68
N THR A 13 -9.58 4.82 -4.64
CA THR A 13 -10.75 4.11 -4.10
C THR A 13 -10.43 3.17 -2.93
N LYS A 14 -9.20 2.67 -2.83
CA LYS A 14 -8.76 1.62 -1.88
C LYS A 14 -7.62 2.04 -0.96
N GLY A 15 -7.40 3.33 -0.76
CA GLY A 15 -6.28 3.81 0.05
C GLY A 15 -6.37 3.40 1.54
N ARG A 16 -7.56 3.29 2.13
CA ARG A 16 -7.71 2.86 3.53
C ARG A 16 -7.34 1.39 3.71
N GLU A 17 -7.77 0.55 2.78
CA GLU A 17 -7.51 -0.88 2.72
C GLU A 17 -6.02 -1.15 2.47
N ALA A 18 -5.42 -0.42 1.51
CA ALA A 18 -3.98 -0.50 1.24
C ALA A 18 -3.14 -0.12 2.48
N LYS A 19 -3.53 0.92 3.22
CA LYS A 19 -2.90 1.30 4.49
C LYS A 19 -3.04 0.20 5.55
N HIS A 20 -4.21 -0.43 5.64
CA HIS A 20 -4.44 -1.54 6.57
C HIS A 20 -3.50 -2.72 6.26
N ILE A 21 -3.45 -3.16 5.00
CA ILE A 21 -2.58 -4.25 4.55
C ILE A 21 -1.11 -3.93 4.80
N ARG A 22 -0.65 -2.71 4.46
CA ARG A 22 0.71 -2.24 4.74
C ARG A 22 1.05 -2.36 6.23
N ASN A 23 0.14 -1.93 7.11
CA ASN A 23 0.37 -1.98 8.55
C ASN A 23 0.41 -3.43 9.07
N CYS A 24 -0.40 -4.34 8.52
CA CYS A 24 -0.33 -5.77 8.84
C CYS A 24 1.01 -6.37 8.40
N ALA A 25 1.48 -6.08 7.18
CA ALA A 25 2.77 -6.54 6.68
C ALA A 25 3.94 -6.04 7.55
N ILE A 26 3.91 -4.78 8.00
CA ILE A 26 4.90 -4.24 8.95
C ILE A 26 4.89 -5.03 10.26
N LYS A 27 3.71 -5.30 10.83
CA LYS A 27 3.57 -6.09 12.07
C LYS A 27 4.12 -7.52 11.95
N LEU A 28 4.09 -8.09 10.75
CA LEU A 28 4.62 -9.41 10.43
C LEU A 28 6.13 -9.40 10.10
N GLY A 29 6.80 -8.25 10.19
CA GLY A 29 8.23 -8.11 9.94
C GLY A 29 8.62 -8.01 8.46
N ALA A 30 7.67 -7.75 7.57
CA ALA A 30 7.94 -7.45 6.16
C ALA A 30 8.26 -5.96 5.95
N HIS A 31 8.83 -5.64 4.78
CA HIS A 31 9.05 -4.26 4.34
C HIS A 31 8.17 -3.93 3.14
N PRO A 32 6.93 -3.46 3.36
CA PRO A 32 6.02 -3.13 2.28
C PRO A 32 6.33 -1.77 1.64
N VAL A 33 6.19 -1.71 0.32
CA VAL A 33 6.12 -0.49 -0.52
C VAL A 33 4.71 -0.47 -1.13
N VAL A 34 4.05 0.68 -1.10
CA VAL A 34 2.70 0.90 -1.67
C VAL A 34 2.83 1.66 -2.98
N MET A 35 2.43 1.01 -4.06
CA MET A 35 2.34 1.59 -5.40
C MET A 35 0.88 1.91 -5.74
N ASP A 36 0.66 3.11 -6.24
CA ASP A 36 -0.64 3.53 -6.75
C ASP A 36 -0.78 3.20 -8.24
N ILE A 37 -1.95 2.70 -8.62
CA ILE A 37 -2.39 2.52 -10.00
C ILE A 37 -3.80 3.09 -10.25
N GLY A 38 -4.30 3.93 -9.34
CA GLY A 38 -5.58 4.61 -9.48
C GLY A 38 -5.55 5.64 -10.61
N VAL A 39 -6.68 5.79 -11.32
CA VAL A 39 -6.79 6.68 -12.49
C VAL A 39 -8.00 7.61 -12.44
N ALA A 40 -8.96 7.35 -11.54
CA ALA A 40 -10.23 8.09 -11.51
C ALA A 40 -10.17 9.31 -10.57
N GLY A 41 -9.23 9.34 -9.64
CA GLY A 41 -9.14 10.39 -8.63
C GLY A 41 -7.76 10.52 -7.99
N LYS A 42 -7.70 11.31 -6.91
CA LYS A 42 -6.47 11.49 -6.14
C LYS A 42 -6.31 10.37 -5.10
N PRO A 43 -5.08 9.95 -4.78
CA PRO A 43 -4.82 8.94 -3.76
C PRO A 43 -5.36 9.35 -2.39
N LEU A 44 -6.05 8.45 -1.69
CA LEU A 44 -6.50 8.67 -0.30
C LEU A 44 -5.36 8.52 0.72
N ILE A 45 -4.22 7.96 0.31
CA ILE A 45 -2.99 7.87 1.09
C ILE A 45 -1.80 8.18 0.17
N SER A 46 -0.70 8.69 0.72
CA SER A 46 0.54 8.82 -0.04
C SER A 46 1.05 7.43 -0.46
N PRO A 47 1.33 7.19 -1.75
CA PRO A 47 2.17 6.07 -2.16
C PRO A 47 3.57 6.25 -1.55
N LYS A 48 4.22 5.13 -1.21
CA LYS A 48 5.53 5.10 -0.51
C LYS A 48 6.29 3.85 -0.86
#